data_AF-A0A512AXP3-F1
#
_entry.id   AF-A0A512AXP3-F1
#
_cell.length_a   1.000
_cell.length_b   1.000
_cell.length_c   1.000
_cell.angle_alpha   90.00
_cell.angle_beta   90.00
_cell.angle_gamma   90.00
#
_symmetry.space_group_name_H-M   'P 1'
#
loop_
_entity.id
_entity.type
_entity.pdbx_description
1 polymer ?
#
loop_
_entity_poly.entity_id
_entity_poly.type
_entity_poly.pdbx_seq_one_letter_code
_entity_poly.pdbx_strand_id
1 'polypeptide(L)'
;MADSLLPKVELQLNILLAGGFRDLALYRIKVKKAGKKNDFFLAVQIKANKEAVLLVDKACRKFPDKVLTGLVAHELAHIVQARQCKFYLLWKIRDILSLLSAKLESLEERDADKIGIQRGYGEEILALAKYLRKHYKSYTTEEALTIEEIKALYYQK
;
A
#
# COMPACT_ATOMS: atom_id res chain seq x y z
N MET A 1 -21.59 18.52 4.27
CA MET A 1 -21.44 17.09 3.88
C MET A 1 -20.40 16.47 4.80
N ALA A 2 -20.72 15.38 5.50
CA ALA A 2 -19.75 14.69 6.34
C ALA A 2 -18.56 14.20 5.49
N ASP A 3 -17.35 14.25 6.05
CA ASP A 3 -16.13 13.81 5.35
C ASP A 3 -16.14 12.29 5.17
N SER A 4 -16.64 11.82 4.02
CA SER A 4 -16.82 10.39 3.72
C SER A 4 -15.52 9.65 3.36
N LEU A 5 -14.36 10.31 3.42
CA LEU A 5 -13.08 9.70 3.02
C LEU A 5 -12.70 8.53 3.93
N LEU A 6 -12.69 8.71 5.26
CA LEU A 6 -12.27 7.64 6.16
C LEU A 6 -13.21 6.43 6.09
N PRO A 7 -14.54 6.58 6.14
CA PRO A 7 -15.45 5.45 5.94
C PRO A 7 -15.24 4.73 4.61
N LYS A 8 -14.93 5.48 3.53
CA LYS A 8 -14.62 4.89 2.23
C LYS A 8 -13.36 4.03 2.27
N VAL A 9 -12.29 4.49 2.91
CA VAL A 9 -11.04 3.72 3.08
C VAL A 9 -11.25 2.52 4.00
N GLU A 10 -11.99 2.69 5.10
CA GLU A 10 -12.33 1.61 6.03
C GLU A 10 -13.14 0.50 5.36
N LEU A 11 -14.06 0.86 4.46
CA LEU A 11 -14.79 -0.13 3.66
C LEU A 11 -13.84 -0.97 2.81
N GLN A 12 -12.92 -0.33 2.07
CA GLN A 12 -11.94 -1.07 1.26
C GLN A 12 -11.03 -1.94 2.12
N LEU A 13 -10.54 -1.41 3.25
CA LEU A 13 -9.76 -2.17 4.22
C LEU A 13 -10.49 -3.43 4.68
N ASN A 14 -11.76 -3.32 5.07
CA ASN A 14 -12.54 -4.46 5.55
C ASN A 14 -12.78 -5.51 4.47
N ILE A 15 -13.03 -5.09 3.23
CA ILE A 15 -13.14 -6.01 2.08
C ILE A 15 -11.82 -6.78 1.89
N LEU A 16 -10.68 -6.10 1.93
CA LEU A 16 -9.37 -6.71 1.76
C LEU A 16 -9.03 -7.69 2.90
N LEU A 17 -9.35 -7.32 4.15
CA LEU A 17 -9.15 -8.17 5.33
C LEU A 17 -10.10 -9.38 5.36
N ALA A 18 -11.28 -9.29 4.76
CA ALA A 18 -12.16 -10.44 4.59
C ALA A 18 -11.72 -11.38 3.45
N GLY A 19 -10.92 -10.87 2.51
CA GLY A 19 -10.44 -11.58 1.33
C GLY A 19 -8.96 -11.96 1.37
N GLY A 20 -8.19 -11.43 0.43
CA GLY A 20 -6.80 -11.85 0.18
C GLY A 20 -5.81 -11.50 1.30
N PHE A 21 -6.20 -10.66 2.27
CA PHE A 21 -5.38 -10.29 3.44
C PHE A 21 -5.93 -10.82 4.78
N ARG A 22 -6.71 -11.90 4.77
CA ARG A 22 -7.32 -12.51 5.98
C ARG A 22 -6.36 -12.81 7.14
N ASP A 23 -5.09 -13.07 6.85
CA ASP A 23 -4.07 -13.30 7.87
C ASP A 23 -3.68 -12.03 8.65
N LEU A 24 -4.04 -10.85 8.13
CA LEU A 24 -3.94 -9.57 8.82
C LEU A 24 -5.19 -9.24 9.66
N ALA A 25 -6.25 -10.07 9.66
CA ALA A 25 -7.43 -9.83 10.49
C ALA A 25 -7.11 -9.83 12.01
N LEU A 26 -5.98 -10.40 12.40
CA LEU A 26 -5.45 -10.36 13.78
C LEU A 26 -4.70 -9.06 14.11
N TYR A 27 -4.47 -8.19 13.12
CA TYR A 27 -3.89 -6.88 13.34
C TYR A 27 -4.97 -5.88 13.69
N ARG A 28 -4.68 -5.00 14.65
CA ARG A 28 -5.51 -3.85 14.92
C ARG A 28 -5.09 -2.70 14.01
N ILE A 29 -5.72 -2.61 12.85
CA ILE A 29 -5.45 -1.58 11.84
C ILE A 29 -6.44 -0.43 12.03
N LYS A 30 -5.93 0.78 12.29
CA LYS A 30 -6.75 2.01 12.41
C LYS A 30 -6.56 2.88 11.18
N VAL A 31 -7.63 3.49 10.69
CA VAL A 31 -7.56 4.48 9.62
C VAL A 31 -7.61 5.89 10.22
N LYS A 32 -6.69 6.76 9.82
CA LYS A 32 -6.61 8.15 10.30
C LYS A 32 -6.29 9.10 9.14
N LYS A 33 -6.69 10.36 9.26
CA LYS A 33 -6.22 11.41 8.34
C LYS A 33 -4.72 11.64 8.58
N ALA A 34 -3.97 11.81 7.50
CA ALA A 34 -2.60 12.27 7.57
C ALA A 34 -2.56 13.73 8.09
N GLY A 35 -1.42 14.13 8.64
CA GLY A 35 -1.17 15.49 9.14
C GLY A 35 -1.07 16.53 8.01
N LYS A 36 -0.52 17.72 8.29
CA LYS A 36 -0.24 18.74 7.23
C LYS A 36 0.70 18.16 6.16
N LYS A 37 0.62 18.70 4.92
CA LYS A 37 1.34 18.34 3.68
C LYS A 37 2.30 17.15 3.84
N ASN A 38 1.91 16.01 3.30
CA ASN A 38 2.74 14.82 3.22
C ASN A 38 3.00 14.49 1.74
N ASP A 39 4.12 13.83 1.46
CA ASP A 39 4.51 13.43 0.12
C ASP A 39 3.91 12.06 -0.30
N PHE A 40 2.96 11.53 0.49
CA PHE A 40 2.27 10.26 0.26
C PHE A 40 0.76 10.43 0.18
N PHE A 41 0.09 9.52 -0.54
CA PHE A 41 -1.39 9.46 -0.60
C PHE A 41 -1.98 8.61 0.53
N LEU A 42 -1.36 7.48 0.78
CA LEU A 42 -1.62 6.57 1.88
C LEU A 42 -0.26 6.12 2.39
N ALA A 43 -0.15 5.87 3.70
CA ALA A 43 1.05 5.29 4.28
C ALA A 43 0.66 4.43 5.48
N VAL A 44 1.38 3.32 5.67
CA VAL A 44 1.23 2.49 6.86
C VAL A 44 2.30 2.79 7.91
N GLN A 45 1.86 3.00 9.14
CA GLN A 45 2.73 3.03 10.31
C GLN A 45 2.53 1.76 11.12
N ILE A 46 3.54 0.89 11.11
CA ILE A 46 3.52 -0.37 11.84
C ILE A 46 4.03 -0.14 13.26
N LYS A 47 3.25 -0.59 14.24
CA LYS A 47 3.54 -0.49 15.66
C LYS A 47 3.83 -1.87 16.24
N ALA A 48 4.32 -1.89 17.48
CA ALA A 48 4.42 -3.13 18.25
C ALA A 48 3.04 -3.80 18.43
N ASN A 49 3.05 -5.09 18.82
CA ASN A 49 1.86 -5.84 19.21
C ASN A 49 0.76 -5.95 18.13
N LYS A 50 1.16 -6.11 16.86
CA LYS A 50 0.23 -6.24 15.72
C LYS A 50 -0.72 -5.06 15.57
N GLU A 51 -0.31 -3.85 15.98
CA GLU A 51 -1.05 -2.64 15.69
C GLU A 51 -0.48 -1.95 14.45
N ALA A 52 -1.35 -1.37 13.62
CA ALA A 52 -0.93 -0.54 12.49
C ALA A 52 -1.88 0.65 12.31
N VAL A 53 -1.40 1.72 11.68
CA VAL A 53 -2.19 2.90 11.35
C VAL A 53 -2.04 3.21 9.87
N LEU A 54 -3.14 3.24 9.13
CA LEU A 54 -3.17 3.79 7.78
C LEU A 54 -3.42 5.29 7.86
N LEU A 55 -2.47 6.08 7.37
CA LEU A 55 -2.54 7.53 7.28
C LEU A 55 -3.01 7.93 5.88
N VAL A 56 -4.19 8.52 5.79
CA VAL A 56 -4.86 8.86 4.53
C VAL A 56 -4.72 10.35 4.23
N ASP A 57 -4.12 10.71 3.10
CA ASP A 57 -4.15 12.08 2.59
C ASP A 57 -5.52 12.42 1.98
N LYS A 58 -5.92 13.68 2.10
CA LYS A 58 -7.21 14.18 1.57
C LYS A 58 -7.33 14.02 0.05
N ALA A 59 -6.24 13.94 -0.69
CA ALA A 59 -6.22 13.73 -2.13
C ALA A 59 -6.89 12.40 -2.54
N CYS A 60 -6.82 11.37 -1.67
CA CYS A 60 -7.49 10.09 -1.87
C CYS A 60 -9.01 10.20 -2.04
N ARG A 61 -9.63 11.31 -1.63
CA ARG A 61 -11.07 11.56 -1.84
C ARG A 61 -11.46 11.51 -3.32
N LYS A 62 -10.55 11.89 -4.22
CA LYS A 62 -10.81 11.91 -5.67
C LYS A 62 -10.53 10.56 -6.34
N PHE A 63 -9.99 9.58 -5.60
CA PHE A 63 -9.56 8.33 -6.20
C PHE A 63 -10.79 7.45 -6.50
N PRO A 64 -10.88 6.88 -7.72
CA PRO A 64 -11.85 5.83 -8.03
C PRO A 64 -11.71 4.65 -7.09
N ASP A 65 -12.79 3.91 -6.83
CA ASP A 65 -12.80 2.84 -5.82
C ASP A 65 -11.77 1.75 -6.13
N LYS A 66 -11.61 1.37 -7.41
CA LYS A 66 -10.59 0.40 -7.84
C LYS A 66 -9.15 0.87 -7.57
N VAL A 67 -8.89 2.16 -7.77
CA VAL A 67 -7.58 2.78 -7.49
C VAL A 67 -7.34 2.82 -5.98
N LEU A 68 -8.36 3.20 -5.21
CA LEU A 68 -8.27 3.24 -3.75
C LEU A 68 -8.07 1.85 -3.17
N THR A 69 -8.75 0.83 -3.72
CA THR A 69 -8.56 -0.57 -3.34
C THR A 69 -7.13 -1.02 -3.60
N GLY A 70 -6.57 -0.67 -4.77
CA GLY A 70 -5.18 -0.97 -5.10
C GLY A 70 -4.21 -0.32 -4.11
N LEU A 71 -4.47 0.94 -3.76
CA LEU A 71 -3.65 1.68 -2.80
C LEU A 71 -3.69 1.04 -1.40
N VAL A 72 -4.88 0.67 -0.90
CA VAL A 72 -4.99 -0.01 0.40
C VAL A 72 -4.35 -1.40 0.36
N ALA A 73 -4.51 -2.15 -0.73
CA ALA A 73 -3.89 -3.47 -0.90
C ALA A 73 -2.35 -3.39 -0.89
N HIS A 74 -1.78 -2.36 -1.54
CA HIS A 74 -0.35 -2.08 -1.51
C HIS A 74 0.14 -1.81 -0.07
N GLU A 75 -0.54 -0.94 0.68
CA GLU A 75 -0.16 -0.68 2.09
C GLU A 75 -0.28 -1.90 3.00
N LEU A 76 -1.30 -2.74 2.79
CA LEU A 76 -1.42 -4.00 3.52
C LEU A 76 -0.27 -4.97 3.17
N ALA A 77 0.23 -4.94 1.94
CA ALA A 77 1.38 -5.73 1.54
C ALA A 77 2.64 -5.34 2.34
N HIS A 78 2.87 -4.06 2.64
CA HIS A 78 3.95 -3.66 3.55
C HIS A 78 3.80 -4.26 4.96
N ILE A 79 2.57 -4.38 5.48
CA ILE A 79 2.35 -5.08 6.77
C ILE A 79 2.75 -6.56 6.66
N VAL A 80 2.42 -7.21 5.53
CA VAL A 80 2.83 -8.59 5.27
C VAL A 80 4.35 -8.71 5.20
N GLN A 81 5.03 -7.81 4.50
CA GLN A 81 6.50 -7.76 4.42
C GLN A 81 7.13 -7.61 5.81
N ALA A 82 6.62 -6.66 6.61
CA ALA A 82 7.12 -6.41 7.95
C ALA A 82 6.98 -7.62 8.88
N ARG A 83 5.92 -8.41 8.70
CA ARG A 83 5.73 -9.67 9.44
C ARG A 83 6.73 -10.76 9.03
N GLN A 84 7.18 -10.77 7.78
CA GLN A 84 8.17 -11.73 7.30
C GLN A 84 9.57 -11.42 7.85
N CYS A 85 9.86 -10.16 8.16
CA CYS A 85 11.00 -9.78 8.97
C CYS A 85 10.76 -10.19 10.43
N LYS A 86 11.34 -11.32 10.86
CA LYS A 86 11.16 -11.92 12.21
C LYS A 86 11.43 -10.97 13.38
N PHE A 87 12.05 -9.83 13.16
CA PHE A 87 12.30 -8.81 14.17
C PHE A 87 11.79 -7.44 13.69
N TYR A 88 10.86 -6.86 14.45
CA TYR A 88 10.41 -5.46 14.29
C TYR A 88 11.57 -4.46 14.23
N LEU A 89 12.66 -4.75 14.96
CA LEU A 89 13.86 -3.93 14.94
C LEU A 89 14.59 -3.98 13.58
N LEU A 90 14.59 -5.15 12.92
CA LEU A 90 15.18 -5.28 11.59
C LEU A 90 14.34 -4.55 10.53
N TRP A 91 13.00 -4.54 10.68
CA TRP A 91 12.15 -3.70 9.86
C TRP A 91 12.49 -2.21 10.02
N LYS A 92 12.61 -1.71 11.25
CA LYS A 92 13.03 -0.32 11.50
C LYS A 92 14.42 0.00 10.95
N ILE A 93 15.36 -0.94 11.06
CA ILE A 93 16.71 -0.76 10.47
C ILE A 93 16.59 -0.71 8.94
N ARG A 94 15.72 -1.53 8.34
CA ARG A 94 15.44 -1.52 6.90
C ARG A 94 14.82 -0.21 6.45
N ASP A 95 13.81 0.32 7.17
CA ASP A 95 13.22 1.65 6.93
C ASP A 95 14.28 2.78 7.01
N ILE A 96 15.26 2.68 7.92
CA ILE A 96 16.35 3.66 8.00
C ILE A 96 17.33 3.50 6.83
N LEU A 97 17.63 2.27 6.42
CA LEU A 97 18.54 1.98 5.31
C LEU A 97 17.91 2.29 3.94
N SER A 98 16.59 2.18 3.78
CA SER A 98 15.89 2.55 2.55
C SER A 98 15.90 4.07 2.33
N LEU A 99 15.78 4.87 3.40
CA LEU A 99 16.04 6.33 3.34
C LEU A 99 17.46 6.69 2.88
N LEU A 100 18.42 5.79 3.05
CA LEU A 100 19.82 5.97 2.64
C LEU A 100 20.11 5.36 1.25
N SER A 101 19.16 4.64 0.65
CA SER A 101 19.34 3.95 -0.63
C SER A 101 18.03 3.84 -1.41
N ALA A 102 17.87 4.68 -2.43
CA ALA A 102 16.75 4.63 -3.38
C ALA A 102 16.55 3.25 -4.03
N LYS A 103 17.62 2.45 -4.14
CA LYS A 103 17.55 1.08 -4.66
C LYS A 103 16.86 0.13 -3.69
N LEU A 104 17.08 0.28 -2.38
CA LEU A 104 16.40 -0.54 -1.37
C LEU A 104 14.92 -0.17 -1.30
N GLU A 105 14.61 1.13 -1.28
CA GLU A 105 13.23 1.65 -1.34
C GLU A 105 12.46 1.07 -2.54
N SER A 106 13.04 1.17 -3.75
CA SER A 106 12.49 0.57 -4.98
C SER A 106 12.17 -0.93 -4.85
N LEU A 107 13.03 -1.71 -4.20
CA LEU A 107 12.79 -3.14 -4.02
C LEU A 107 11.63 -3.42 -3.06
N GLU A 108 11.49 -2.62 -1.99
CA GLU A 108 10.40 -2.76 -1.02
C GLU A 108 9.03 -2.51 -1.65
N GLU A 109 8.91 -1.41 -2.39
CA GLU A 109 7.71 -1.01 -3.13
C GLU A 109 7.33 -2.05 -4.20
N ARG A 110 8.33 -2.53 -4.96
CA ARG A 110 8.12 -3.59 -5.97
C ARG A 110 7.67 -4.91 -5.35
N ASP A 111 8.21 -5.27 -4.20
CA ASP A 111 7.78 -6.47 -3.48
C ASP A 111 6.38 -6.30 -2.88
N ALA A 112 5.97 -5.08 -2.51
CA ALA A 112 4.63 -4.80 -2.03
C ALA A 112 3.60 -5.02 -3.14
N ASP A 113 3.88 -4.51 -4.35
CA ASP A 113 3.05 -4.76 -5.53
C ASP A 113 2.94 -6.26 -5.85
N LYS A 114 4.06 -7.00 -5.82
CA LYS A 114 4.05 -8.45 -6.05
C LYS A 114 3.18 -9.18 -5.03
N ILE A 115 3.28 -8.83 -3.75
CA ILE A 115 2.43 -9.42 -2.71
C ILE A 115 0.96 -9.11 -2.99
N GLY A 116 0.61 -7.85 -3.33
CA GLY A 116 -0.75 -7.47 -3.71
C GLY A 116 -1.31 -8.33 -4.86
N ILE A 117 -0.52 -8.50 -5.93
CA ILE A 117 -0.86 -9.37 -7.08
C ILE A 117 -1.01 -10.84 -6.64
N GLN A 118 -0.10 -11.33 -5.80
CA GLN A 118 -0.17 -12.70 -5.27
C GLN A 118 -1.43 -12.93 -4.44
N ARG A 119 -1.89 -11.93 -3.68
CA ARG A 119 -3.14 -11.95 -2.89
C ARG A 119 -4.42 -11.78 -3.72
N GLY A 120 -4.31 -11.62 -5.04
CA GLY A 120 -5.46 -11.57 -5.94
C GLY A 120 -5.92 -10.17 -6.35
N TYR A 121 -5.15 -9.13 -6.04
CA TYR A 121 -5.52 -7.73 -6.31
C TYR A 121 -4.75 -7.13 -7.49
N GLY A 122 -4.37 -7.96 -8.47
CA GLY A 122 -3.55 -7.52 -9.60
C GLY A 122 -4.22 -6.48 -10.49
N GLU A 123 -5.54 -6.54 -10.66
CA GLU A 123 -6.27 -5.53 -11.45
C GLU A 123 -6.32 -4.17 -10.75
N GLU A 124 -6.45 -4.16 -9.43
CA GLU A 124 -6.47 -2.97 -8.59
C GLU A 124 -5.10 -2.30 -8.55
N ILE A 125 -4.03 -3.09 -8.39
CA ILE A 125 -2.63 -2.62 -8.45
C ILE A 125 -2.34 -2.05 -9.85
N LEU A 126 -2.80 -2.72 -10.91
CA LEU A 126 -2.67 -2.20 -12.27
C LEU A 126 -3.44 -0.88 -12.46
N ALA A 127 -4.65 -0.77 -11.89
CA ALA A 127 -5.44 0.45 -11.95
C ALA A 127 -4.76 1.60 -11.21
N LEU A 128 -4.16 1.32 -10.05
CA LEU A 128 -3.36 2.27 -9.29
C LEU A 128 -2.16 2.77 -10.10
N ALA A 129 -1.33 1.87 -10.64
CA ALA A 129 -0.15 2.25 -11.42
C ALA A 129 -0.51 3.13 -12.63
N LYS A 130 -1.58 2.78 -13.35
CA LYS A 130 -2.12 3.59 -14.46
C LYS A 130 -2.57 4.98 -14.00
N TYR A 131 -3.27 5.04 -12.87
CA TYR A 131 -3.76 6.29 -12.31
C TYR A 131 -2.60 7.19 -11.89
N LEU A 132 -1.62 6.65 -11.16
CA LEU A 132 -0.46 7.40 -10.69
C LEU A 132 0.35 7.97 -11.86
N ARG A 133 0.70 7.14 -12.85
CA ARG A 133 1.42 7.57 -14.06
C ARG A 133 0.70 8.65 -14.85
N LYS A 134 -0.64 8.59 -14.92
CA LYS A 134 -1.46 9.57 -15.66
C LYS A 134 -1.54 10.92 -14.93
N HIS A 135 -1.61 10.91 -13.61
CA HIS A 135 -1.95 12.09 -12.82
C HIS A 135 -0.76 12.72 -12.09
N TYR A 136 0.37 12.02 -11.94
CA TYR A 136 1.54 12.46 -11.18
C TYR A 136 2.83 12.20 -11.96
N LYS A 137 3.42 13.27 -12.51
CA LYS A 137 4.62 13.22 -13.36
C LYS A 137 5.89 12.73 -12.64
N SER A 138 5.93 12.85 -11.32
CA SER A 138 7.07 12.45 -10.49
C SER A 138 7.10 10.97 -10.15
N TYR A 139 6.03 10.21 -10.43
CA TYR A 139 6.01 8.77 -10.20
C TYR A 139 6.84 8.09 -11.29
N THR A 140 8.07 7.72 -10.94
CA THR A 140 9.02 7.12 -11.89
C THR A 140 8.90 5.59 -11.87
N THR A 141 9.14 4.96 -13.02
CA THR A 141 9.05 3.50 -13.20
C THR A 141 10.08 2.70 -12.40
N GLU A 142 11.04 3.37 -11.77
CA GLU A 142 12.09 2.72 -10.99
C GLU A 142 11.66 2.45 -9.56
N GLU A 143 10.65 3.16 -9.04
CA GLU A 143 10.23 3.08 -7.64
C GLU A 143 9.19 1.98 -7.40
N ALA A 144 8.55 1.42 -8.43
CA ALA A 144 7.50 0.40 -8.28
C ALA A 144 7.50 -0.59 -9.46
N LEU A 145 6.55 -1.54 -9.50
CA LEU A 145 6.38 -2.37 -10.69
C LEU A 145 5.85 -1.54 -11.87
N THR A 146 6.40 -1.78 -13.06
CA THR A 146 5.86 -1.19 -14.29
C THR A 146 4.51 -1.81 -14.66
N ILE A 147 3.73 -1.09 -15.47
CA ILE A 147 2.43 -1.58 -16.00
C ILE A 147 2.63 -2.91 -16.73
N GLU A 148 3.72 -3.04 -17.47
CA GLU A 148 4.11 -4.20 -18.24
C GLU A 148 4.46 -5.39 -17.32
N GLU A 149 5.23 -5.15 -16.26
CA GLU A 149 5.54 -6.16 -15.25
C GLU A 149 4.29 -6.65 -14.50
N ILE A 150 3.42 -5.72 -14.08
CA ILE A 150 2.16 -6.08 -13.41
C ILE A 150 1.31 -6.96 -14.32
N LYS A 151 1.17 -6.60 -15.61
CA LYS A 151 0.44 -7.42 -16.59
C LYS A 151 1.08 -8.81 -16.73
N ALA A 152 2.39 -8.89 -16.88
CA ALA A 152 3.09 -10.17 -17.03
C ALA A 152 2.85 -11.08 -15.82
N LEU A 153 2.91 -10.54 -14.60
CA LEU A 153 2.66 -11.32 -13.38
C LEU A 153 1.19 -11.71 -13.20
N TYR A 154 0.27 -10.85 -13.63
CA TYR A 154 -1.17 -11.09 -13.50
C TYR A 154 -1.68 -12.14 -14.52
N TYR A 155 -1.25 -12.08 -15.77
CA TYR A 155 -1.72 -12.96 -16.85
C TYR A 155 -1.00 -14.31 -16.94
N GLN A 156 -0.03 -14.59 -16.06
CA GLN A 156 0.64 -15.89 -15.95
C GLN A 156 -0.03 -16.86 -14.95
N LYS A 157 -1.12 -16.44 -14.30
CA LYS A 157 -1.97 -17.29 -13.45
C LYS A 157 -3.16 -17.83 -14.24
#